data_AF-A0A9E2H719-F1
#
_entry.id   AF-A0A9E2H719-F1
#
_cell.length_a   1.000
_cell.length_b   1.000
_cell.length_c   1.000
_cell.angle_alpha   90.00
_cell.angle_beta   90.00
_cell.angle_gamma   90.00
#
_symmetry.space_group_name_H-M   'P 1'
#
loop_
_entity.id
_entity.type
_entity.pdbx_description
1 polymer ?
#
loop_
_entity_poly.entity_id
_entity_poly.type
_entity_poly.pdbx_seq_one_letter_code
_entity_poly.pdbx_strand_id
1 'polypeptide(L)'
;METLFWVLLVLQAVISGFLSMDIAEKKGHSSGAWFACGFFFGVLGLIAAAGLPIKQSATPAGASFLKKCPKCAEPIRKEALVCKYCANTFSKEQVIAELVASLQEKSVDTRLQALEALRTTSDSSVLPHLVRVLDDAGSQIKNQLDPAVRVLNKAAQLLEEFGGDSVSSQLFTILKRGGSPIKMNRIIEILGKLRDPSAIPILIGSLQNSQVSTVAAKSLEKFGNVAIPDLQEFTNQAKRSERKLAEQIIARIKQAPSA
;
A
#
# COMPACT_ATOMS: atom_id res chain seq x y z
N MET A 1 39.15 -43.35 -18.49
CA MET A 1 38.56 -43.28 -17.13
C MET A 1 38.93 -41.97 -16.43
N GLU A 2 40.16 -41.48 -16.55
CA GLU A 2 40.60 -40.22 -15.92
C GLU A 2 39.84 -38.98 -16.41
N THR A 3 39.62 -38.84 -17.73
CA THR A 3 38.86 -37.72 -18.29
C THR A 3 37.41 -37.71 -17.80
N LEU A 4 36.76 -38.87 -17.74
CA LEU A 4 35.41 -39.03 -17.21
C LEU A 4 35.34 -38.66 -15.72
N PHE A 5 36.34 -39.03 -14.93
CA PHE A 5 36.43 -38.67 -13.53
C PHE A 5 36.51 -37.16 -13.31
N TRP A 6 37.38 -36.46 -14.05
CA TRP A 6 37.48 -35.00 -13.98
C TRP A 6 36.20 -34.29 -14.45
N VAL A 7 35.55 -34.80 -15.50
CA VAL A 7 34.27 -34.26 -15.98
C VAL A 7 33.18 -34.40 -14.90
N LEU A 8 33.09 -35.56 -14.25
CA LEU A 8 32.11 -35.78 -13.17
C LEU A 8 32.38 -34.91 -11.94
N LEU A 9 33.66 -34.69 -11.59
CA LEU A 9 34.05 -33.84 -10.47
C LEU A 9 33.66 -32.38 -10.74
N VAL A 10 34.00 -31.84 -11.91
CA VAL A 10 33.64 -30.46 -12.28
C VAL A 10 32.12 -30.29 -12.35
N LEU A 11 31.41 -31.26 -12.94
CA LEU A 11 29.95 -31.22 -13.02
C LEU A 11 29.30 -31.22 -11.63
N GLN A 12 29.79 -32.04 -10.70
CA GLN A 12 29.33 -32.06 -9.32
C GLN A 12 29.61 -30.74 -8.59
N ALA A 13 30.79 -30.14 -8.79
CA ALA A 13 31.16 -28.85 -8.20
C ALA A 13 30.25 -27.71 -8.70
N VAL A 14 29.95 -27.68 -9.99
CA VAL A 14 29.05 -26.68 -10.57
C VAL A 14 27.64 -26.83 -10.02
N ILE A 15 27.09 -28.05 -10.01
CA ILE A 15 25.72 -28.31 -9.52
C ILE A 15 25.59 -27.92 -8.03
N SER A 16 26.53 -28.35 -7.20
CA SER A 16 26.53 -28.03 -5.76
C SER A 16 26.71 -26.53 -5.49
N GLY A 17 27.51 -25.83 -6.31
CA GLY A 17 27.63 -24.37 -6.28
C GLY A 17 26.30 -23.66 -6.54
N PHE A 18 25.61 -24.00 -7.63
CA PHE A 18 24.32 -23.38 -7.97
C PHE A 18 23.21 -23.70 -6.96
N LEU A 19 23.13 -24.94 -6.47
CA LEU A 19 22.14 -25.30 -5.46
C LEU A 19 22.41 -24.59 -4.12
N SER A 20 23.66 -24.47 -3.71
CA SER A 20 24.04 -23.74 -2.47
C SER A 20 23.72 -22.25 -2.59
N MET A 21 23.96 -21.66 -3.77
CA MET A 21 23.59 -20.28 -4.08
C MET A 21 22.09 -20.03 -3.96
N ASP A 22 21.24 -20.82 -4.64
CA ASP A 22 19.79 -20.65 -4.65
C ASP A 22 19.17 -20.83 -3.25
N ILE A 23 19.64 -21.83 -2.48
CA ILE A 23 19.21 -22.04 -1.10
C ILE A 23 19.63 -20.86 -0.21
N ALA A 24 20.87 -20.39 -0.35
CA ALA A 24 21.36 -19.27 0.45
C ALA A 24 20.64 -17.95 0.13
N GLU A 25 20.34 -17.70 -1.14
CA GLU A 25 19.62 -16.50 -1.60
C GLU A 25 18.18 -16.48 -1.09
N LYS A 26 17.47 -17.61 -1.19
CA LYS A 26 16.15 -17.79 -0.57
C LYS A 26 16.16 -17.60 0.94
N LYS A 27 17.32 -17.79 1.57
CA LYS A 27 17.56 -17.58 3.01
C LYS A 27 18.16 -16.23 3.36
N GLY A 28 18.34 -15.31 2.41
CA GLY A 28 18.83 -13.95 2.66
C GLY A 28 20.34 -13.83 2.94
N HIS A 29 21.13 -14.82 2.51
CA HIS A 29 22.59 -14.79 2.59
C HIS A 29 23.21 -14.42 1.23
N SER A 30 24.51 -14.09 1.22
CA SER A 30 25.20 -13.66 0.00
C SER A 30 25.33 -14.79 -1.04
N SER A 31 24.66 -14.65 -2.18
CA SER A 31 24.63 -15.64 -3.26
C SER A 31 26.04 -16.04 -3.74
N GLY A 32 26.94 -15.08 -3.95
CA GLY A 32 28.30 -15.35 -4.46
C GLY A 32 29.21 -16.13 -3.51
N ALA A 33 29.14 -15.86 -2.20
CA ALA A 33 29.96 -16.57 -1.22
C ALA A 33 29.49 -18.03 -1.06
N TRP A 34 28.17 -18.26 -1.12
CA TRP A 34 27.60 -19.60 -1.00
C TRP A 34 27.71 -20.42 -2.28
N PHE A 35 27.76 -19.77 -3.45
CA PHE A 35 28.20 -20.42 -4.68
C PHE A 35 29.63 -20.96 -4.54
N ALA A 36 30.57 -20.13 -4.09
CA ALA A 36 31.96 -20.56 -3.89
C ALA A 36 32.07 -21.68 -2.85
N CYS A 37 31.31 -21.60 -1.76
CA CYS A 37 31.27 -22.65 -0.74
C CYS A 37 30.77 -23.99 -1.33
N GLY A 38 29.68 -23.99 -2.10
CA GLY A 38 29.20 -25.18 -2.80
C GLY A 38 30.20 -25.69 -3.85
N PHE A 39 30.82 -24.79 -4.61
CA PHE A 39 31.76 -25.16 -5.67
C PHE A 39 33.04 -25.84 -5.16
N PHE A 40 33.64 -25.34 -4.07
CA PHE A 40 34.88 -25.89 -3.52
C PHE A 40 34.66 -27.06 -2.55
N PHE A 41 33.57 -27.04 -1.77
CA PHE A 41 33.30 -28.05 -0.74
C PHE A 41 32.20 -29.06 -1.14
N GLY A 42 31.66 -28.93 -2.36
CA GLY A 42 30.71 -29.86 -2.95
C GLY A 42 29.43 -30.01 -2.13
N VAL A 43 29.06 -31.26 -1.86
CA VAL A 43 27.87 -31.61 -1.07
C VAL A 43 27.93 -31.07 0.36
N LEU A 44 29.13 -30.90 0.95
CA LEU A 44 29.25 -30.33 2.29
C LEU A 44 28.81 -28.86 2.33
N GLY A 45 29.14 -28.09 1.28
CA GLY A 45 28.65 -26.72 1.11
C GLY A 45 27.14 -26.65 0.98
N LEU A 46 26.54 -27.62 0.29
CA LEU A 46 25.09 -27.74 0.13
C LEU A 46 24.38 -28.09 1.45
N ILE A 47 24.92 -29.05 2.22
CA ILE A 47 24.40 -29.42 3.54
C ILE A 47 24.48 -28.22 4.49
N ALA A 48 25.61 -27.49 4.47
CA ALA A 48 25.76 -26.26 5.24
C ALA A 48 24.70 -25.21 4.83
N ALA A 49 24.49 -24.99 3.53
CA ALA A 49 23.46 -24.08 3.03
C ALA A 49 22.04 -24.51 3.44
N ALA A 50 21.75 -25.82 3.43
CA ALA A 50 20.47 -26.39 3.87
C ALA A 50 20.24 -26.22 5.38
N GLY A 51 21.30 -26.29 6.20
CA GLY A 51 21.26 -26.06 7.65
C GLY A 51 21.26 -24.59 8.08
N LEU A 52 21.51 -23.65 7.16
CA LEU A 52 21.53 -22.23 7.51
C LEU A 52 20.19 -21.76 8.08
N PRO A 53 20.20 -20.98 9.18
CA PRO A 53 19.02 -20.25 9.57
C PRO A 53 18.64 -19.30 8.44
N ILE A 54 17.33 -19.17 8.21
CA ILE A 54 16.80 -18.11 7.36
C ILE A 54 17.29 -16.82 8.01
N LYS A 55 18.19 -16.09 7.33
CA LYS A 55 18.49 -14.71 7.69
C LYS A 55 17.26 -13.96 7.26
N GLN A 56 16.22 -14.06 8.08
CA GLN A 56 15.24 -13.04 8.12
C GLN A 56 16.08 -11.79 8.34
N SER A 57 16.17 -10.95 7.32
CA SER A 57 16.27 -9.52 7.50
C SER A 57 15.03 -9.00 8.25
N ALA A 58 14.53 -9.74 9.23
CA ALA A 58 14.01 -9.20 10.45
C ALA A 58 15.19 -8.49 11.13
N THR A 59 15.48 -7.28 10.65
CA THR A 59 15.48 -6.18 11.61
C THR A 59 14.24 -6.43 12.47
N PRO A 60 14.36 -6.71 13.78
CA PRO A 60 13.23 -7.21 14.57
C PRO A 60 12.02 -6.35 14.23
N ALA A 61 10.91 -6.97 13.80
CA ALA A 61 9.78 -6.27 13.21
C ALA A 61 9.43 -5.04 14.08
N GLY A 62 9.79 -3.84 13.61
CA GLY A 62 9.68 -2.60 14.37
C GLY A 62 10.99 -1.86 14.72
N ALA A 63 12.19 -2.38 14.42
CA ALA A 63 13.45 -1.66 14.67
C ALA A 63 13.55 -0.34 13.89
N SER A 64 13.01 -0.30 12.67
CA SER A 64 12.88 0.90 11.85
C SER A 64 11.83 1.89 12.37
N PHE A 65 10.97 1.44 13.29
CA PHE A 65 9.92 2.23 13.92
C PHE A 65 10.26 2.60 15.37
N LEU A 66 11.56 2.74 15.64
CA LEU A 66 12.11 3.24 16.89
C LEU A 66 12.76 4.61 16.66
N LYS A 67 12.66 5.47 17.67
CA LYS A 67 13.42 6.71 17.82
C LYS A 67 14.22 6.65 19.12
N LYS A 68 15.33 7.40 19.20
CA LYS A 68 16.07 7.52 20.46
C LYS A 68 15.41 8.55 21.36
N CYS A 69 15.24 8.22 22.63
CA CYS A 69 14.82 9.20 23.62
C CYS A 69 15.95 10.24 23.84
N PRO A 70 15.69 11.55 23.73
CA PRO A 70 16.74 12.56 23.89
C PRO A 70 17.28 12.64 25.33
N LYS A 71 16.54 12.15 26.33
CA LYS A 71 16.91 12.22 27.75
C LYS A 71 17.73 11.03 28.22
N CYS A 72 17.38 9.80 27.83
CA CYS A 72 18.04 8.58 28.30
C CYS A 72 18.69 7.73 27.20
N ALA A 73 18.65 8.19 25.94
CA ALA A 73 19.21 7.52 24.75
C ALA A 73 18.62 6.14 24.39
N GLU A 74 17.74 5.58 25.22
CA GLU A 74 17.06 4.31 24.95
C GLU A 74 16.16 4.38 23.70
N PRO A 75 16.08 3.30 22.91
CA PRO A 75 15.19 3.23 21.77
C PRO A 75 13.74 3.02 22.24
N ILE A 76 12.86 3.92 21.81
CA ILE A 76 11.42 3.88 22.07
C ILE A 76 10.66 3.93 20.75
N ARG A 77 9.41 3.48 20.74
CA ARG A 77 8.60 3.55 19.53
C ARG A 77 8.31 4.99 19.11
N LYS A 78 8.14 5.22 17.80
CA LYS A 78 7.93 6.56 17.26
C LYS A 78 6.63 7.20 17.76
N GLU A 79 5.60 6.40 18.01
CA GLU A 79 4.29 6.80 18.57
C GLU A 79 4.28 7.05 20.09
N ALA A 80 5.40 6.84 20.80
CA ALA A 80 5.43 6.97 22.25
C ALA A 80 5.27 8.45 22.69
N LEU A 81 4.21 8.73 23.46
CA LEU A 81 3.99 9.99 24.18
C LEU A 81 4.79 10.08 25.48
N VAL A 82 5.14 8.94 26.08
CA VAL A 82 5.96 8.87 27.30
C VAL A 82 7.02 7.79 27.12
N CYS A 83 8.27 8.12 27.43
CA CYS A 83 9.36 7.15 27.43
C CYS A 83 9.18 6.15 28.57
N LYS A 84 9.08 4.85 28.26
CA LYS A 84 8.93 3.80 29.28
C LYS A 84 10.13 3.64 30.23
N TYR A 85 11.29 4.19 29.88
CA TYR A 85 12.53 4.03 30.64
C TYR A 85 12.79 5.19 31.61
N CYS A 86 12.61 6.44 31.15
CA CYS A 86 12.95 7.64 31.94
C CYS A 86 11.77 8.59 32.17
N ALA A 87 10.57 8.19 31.76
CA ALA A 87 9.33 8.97 31.86
C ALA A 87 9.35 10.34 31.15
N ASN A 88 10.30 10.57 30.23
CA ASN A 88 10.29 11.77 29.39
C ASN A 88 9.00 11.85 28.57
N THR A 89 8.31 12.99 28.61
CA THR A 89 7.08 13.23 27.87
C THR A 89 7.37 13.85 26.50
N PHE A 90 6.54 13.54 25.52
CA PHE A 90 6.56 14.09 24.16
C PHE A 90 5.22 14.76 23.88
N SER A 91 5.24 15.91 23.21
CA SER A 91 4.00 16.55 22.76
C SER A 91 3.34 15.76 21.63
N LYS A 92 2.03 15.91 21.47
CA LYS A 92 1.28 15.23 20.41
C LYS A 92 1.77 15.66 19.03
N GLU A 93 2.08 16.95 18.88
CA GLU A 93 2.56 17.56 17.65
C GLU A 93 3.93 16.98 17.23
N GLN A 94 4.83 16.78 18.20
CA GLN A 94 6.11 16.10 17.95
C GLN A 94 5.92 14.65 17.52
N VAL A 95 5.00 13.92 18.16
CA VAL A 95 4.71 12.53 17.78
C VAL A 95 4.12 12.48 16.38
N ILE A 96 3.15 13.34 16.05
CA ILE A 96 2.54 13.40 14.72
C ILE A 96 3.59 13.74 13.66
N ALA A 97 4.46 14.72 13.90
CA ALA A 97 5.53 15.07 12.96
C ALA A 97 6.47 13.88 12.67
N GLU A 98 6.84 13.12 13.71
CA GLU A 98 7.66 11.91 13.58
C GLU A 98 6.95 10.79 12.81
N LEU A 99 5.66 10.60 13.06
CA LEU A 99 4.85 9.61 12.35
C LEU A 99 4.67 10.01 10.88
N VAL A 100 4.43 11.28 10.59
CA VAL A 100 4.35 11.83 9.22
C VAL A 100 5.67 11.63 8.48
N ALA A 101 6.81 11.88 9.12
CA ALA A 101 8.12 11.60 8.53
C ALA A 101 8.28 10.10 8.17
N SER A 102 7.77 9.22 9.03
CA SER A 102 7.82 7.76 8.84
C SER A 102 6.97 7.25 7.66
N LEU A 103 6.01 8.05 7.17
CA LEU A 103 5.22 7.72 5.97
C LEU A 103 6.04 7.76 4.68
N GLN A 104 7.19 8.45 4.70
CA GLN A 104 8.10 8.62 3.56
C GLN A 104 9.29 7.66 3.58
N GLU A 105 9.34 6.76 4.58
CA GLU A 105 10.39 5.74 4.69
C GLU A 105 10.30 4.71 3.56
N LYS A 106 11.45 4.18 3.14
CA LYS A 106 11.50 3.17 2.05
C LYS A 106 10.78 1.87 2.42
N SER A 107 10.79 1.51 3.70
CA SER A 107 10.20 0.28 4.20
C SER A 107 8.68 0.39 4.24
N VAL A 108 8.01 -0.47 3.47
CA VAL A 108 6.54 -0.60 3.44
C VAL A 108 5.98 -0.86 4.83
N ASP A 109 6.63 -1.73 5.61
CA ASP A 109 6.17 -2.06 6.97
C ASP A 109 6.29 -0.86 7.91
N THR A 110 7.33 -0.02 7.76
CA THR A 110 7.48 1.22 8.55
C THR A 110 6.37 2.21 8.22
N ARG A 111 6.04 2.37 6.93
CA ARG A 111 4.91 3.21 6.49
C ARG A 111 3.58 2.69 7.04
N LEU A 112 3.37 1.38 7.06
CA LEU A 112 2.15 0.76 7.61
C LEU A 112 2.05 0.93 9.13
N GLN A 113 3.15 0.77 9.87
CA GLN A 113 3.19 1.04 11.30
C GLN A 113 2.92 2.51 11.61
N ALA A 114 3.44 3.43 10.79
CA ALA A 114 3.13 4.85 10.91
C ALA A 114 1.63 5.14 10.68
N LEU A 115 1.01 4.56 9.65
CA LEU A 115 -0.43 4.69 9.42
C LEU A 115 -1.25 4.12 10.59
N GLU A 116 -0.86 2.97 11.13
CA GLU A 116 -1.55 2.39 12.29
C GLU A 116 -1.43 3.26 13.55
N ALA A 117 -0.25 3.84 13.79
CA ALA A 117 -0.06 4.79 14.88
C ALA A 117 -0.85 6.09 14.69
N LEU A 118 -0.93 6.61 13.46
CA LEU A 118 -1.74 7.81 13.17
C LEU A 118 -3.23 7.55 13.44
N ARG A 119 -3.71 6.33 13.23
CA ARG A 119 -5.08 5.94 13.57
C ARG A 119 -5.42 6.24 15.03
N THR A 120 -4.52 5.91 15.95
CA THR A 120 -4.74 6.08 17.39
C THR A 120 -4.61 7.53 17.84
N THR A 121 -3.97 8.39 17.06
CA THR A 121 -3.91 9.84 17.35
C THR A 121 -5.23 10.56 17.08
N SER A 122 -6.00 10.08 16.10
CA SER A 122 -7.29 10.67 15.66
C SER A 122 -7.24 12.19 15.39
N ASP A 123 -6.09 12.70 14.96
CA ASP A 123 -5.87 14.12 14.69
C ASP A 123 -6.15 14.45 13.21
N SER A 124 -7.09 15.36 12.94
CA SER A 124 -7.45 15.76 11.57
C SER A 124 -6.33 16.47 10.80
N SER A 125 -5.31 17.00 11.49
CA SER A 125 -4.14 17.62 10.85
C SER A 125 -3.34 16.66 9.97
N VAL A 126 -3.55 15.34 10.12
CA VAL A 126 -2.86 14.33 9.31
C VAL A 126 -3.48 14.14 7.92
N LEU A 127 -4.70 14.65 7.68
CA LEU A 127 -5.44 14.41 6.44
C LEU A 127 -4.68 14.81 5.16
N PRO A 128 -4.03 15.99 5.05
CA PRO A 128 -3.25 16.32 3.86
C PRO A 128 -2.07 15.37 3.62
N HIS A 129 -1.47 14.86 4.71
CA HIS A 129 -0.36 13.90 4.65
C HIS A 129 -0.85 12.51 4.19
N LEU A 130 -2.03 12.07 4.64
CA LEU A 130 -2.64 10.83 4.19
C LEU A 130 -3.01 10.88 2.70
N VAL A 131 -3.55 12.02 2.21
CA VAL A 131 -3.82 12.22 0.78
C VAL A 131 -2.54 12.12 -0.04
N ARG A 132 -1.45 12.73 0.42
CA ARG A 132 -0.14 12.63 -0.24
C ARG A 132 0.37 11.19 -0.28
N VAL A 133 0.28 10.44 0.83
CA VAL A 133 0.69 9.03 0.87
C VAL A 133 -0.14 8.17 -0.08
N LEU A 134 -1.45 8.42 -0.15
CA LEU A 134 -2.34 7.75 -1.09
C LEU A 134 -1.91 8.04 -2.53
N ASP A 135 -1.58 9.28 -2.84
CA ASP A 135 -1.13 9.70 -4.16
C ASP A 135 0.21 9.08 -4.57
N ASP A 136 1.19 9.17 -3.68
CA ASP A 136 2.55 8.66 -3.87
C ASP A 136 2.54 7.13 -3.99
N ALA A 137 1.89 6.43 -3.05
CA ALA A 137 1.79 4.97 -3.08
C ALA A 137 1.03 4.49 -4.33
N GLY A 138 -0.10 5.13 -4.65
CA GLY A 138 -0.93 4.75 -5.79
C GLY A 138 -0.21 4.90 -7.14
N SER A 139 0.71 5.86 -7.24
CA SER A 139 1.48 6.12 -8.47
C SER A 139 2.64 5.14 -8.67
N GLN A 140 3.08 4.44 -7.62
CA GLN A 140 4.14 3.43 -7.69
C GLN A 140 3.63 2.04 -8.08
N ILE A 141 2.32 1.80 -7.95
CA ILE A 141 1.72 0.47 -8.16
C ILE A 141 1.77 0.06 -9.63
N LYS A 142 2.44 -1.06 -9.91
CA LYS A 142 2.47 -1.68 -11.23
C LYS A 142 1.40 -2.76 -11.42
N ASN A 143 1.06 -3.49 -10.36
CA ASN A 143 0.08 -4.56 -10.38
C ASN A 143 -0.51 -4.79 -8.96
N GLN A 144 -1.50 -5.68 -8.84
CA GLN A 144 -2.20 -5.92 -7.57
C GLN A 144 -1.34 -6.57 -6.48
N LEU A 145 -0.21 -7.21 -6.82
CA LEU A 145 0.69 -7.85 -5.86
C LEU A 145 1.75 -6.89 -5.31
N ASP A 146 1.78 -5.65 -5.79
CA ASP A 146 2.74 -4.64 -5.35
C ASP A 146 2.55 -4.32 -3.85
N PRO A 147 3.60 -4.38 -3.02
CA PRO A 147 3.54 -4.00 -1.61
C PRO A 147 2.92 -2.62 -1.35
N ALA A 148 3.06 -1.67 -2.29
CA ALA A 148 2.46 -0.34 -2.19
C ALA A 148 0.93 -0.36 -2.13
N VAL A 149 0.28 -1.44 -2.63
CA VAL A 149 -1.18 -1.63 -2.52
C VAL A 149 -1.62 -1.69 -1.05
N ARG A 150 -0.82 -2.29 -0.16
CA ARG A 150 -1.12 -2.36 1.29
C ARG A 150 -1.16 -0.96 1.89
N VAL A 151 -0.17 -0.13 1.56
CA VAL A 151 -0.07 1.25 2.04
C VAL A 151 -1.22 2.09 1.49
N LEU A 152 -1.51 1.97 0.19
CA LEU A 152 -2.62 2.66 -0.46
C LEU A 152 -3.95 2.34 0.24
N ASN A 153 -4.25 1.06 0.45
CA ASN A 153 -5.50 0.62 1.07
C ASN A 153 -5.61 1.10 2.52
N LYS A 154 -4.50 1.07 3.27
CA LYS A 154 -4.50 1.53 4.66
C LYS A 154 -4.66 3.05 4.77
N ALA A 155 -3.98 3.83 3.92
CA ALA A 155 -4.14 5.28 3.87
C ALA A 155 -5.58 5.67 3.49
N ALA A 156 -6.16 4.97 2.51
CA ALA A 156 -7.55 5.18 2.11
C ALA A 156 -8.54 4.88 3.25
N GLN A 157 -8.35 3.76 3.97
CA GLN A 157 -9.18 3.44 5.13
C GLN A 157 -9.15 4.56 6.17
N LEU A 158 -7.97 5.12 6.47
CA LEU A 158 -7.88 6.24 7.42
C LEU A 158 -8.55 7.52 6.92
N LEU A 159 -8.45 7.80 5.62
CA LEU A 159 -9.16 8.95 5.03
C LEU A 159 -10.69 8.79 5.09
N GLU A 160 -11.20 7.55 5.00
CA GLU A 160 -12.62 7.25 5.20
C GLU A 160 -13.02 7.37 6.68
N GLU A 161 -12.19 6.89 7.60
CA GLU A 161 -12.44 6.93 9.06
C GLU A 161 -12.40 8.37 9.62
N PHE A 162 -11.46 9.19 9.15
CA PHE A 162 -11.30 10.58 9.56
C PHE A 162 -12.06 11.59 8.69
N GLY A 163 -12.87 11.09 7.74
CA GLY A 163 -13.45 11.84 6.64
C GLY A 163 -14.08 13.17 7.04
N GLY A 164 -13.81 14.20 6.23
CA GLY A 164 -14.45 15.51 6.27
C GLY A 164 -14.38 16.18 4.89
N ASP A 165 -15.22 17.18 4.67
CA ASP A 165 -15.41 17.85 3.36
C ASP A 165 -14.11 18.37 2.73
N SER A 166 -13.11 18.69 3.58
CA SER A 166 -11.81 19.19 3.14
C SER A 166 -11.00 18.19 2.30
N VAL A 167 -11.27 16.88 2.39
CA VAL A 167 -10.50 15.84 1.67
C VAL A 167 -10.96 15.69 0.22
N SER A 168 -12.25 15.88 -0.05
CA SER A 168 -12.86 15.67 -1.37
C SER A 168 -12.18 16.49 -2.46
N SER A 169 -11.91 17.78 -2.20
CA SER A 169 -11.28 18.70 -3.17
C SER A 169 -9.89 18.24 -3.62
N GLN A 170 -9.08 17.70 -2.72
CA GLN A 170 -7.76 17.19 -3.04
C GLN A 170 -7.86 15.88 -3.84
N LEU A 171 -8.77 15.00 -3.45
CA LEU A 171 -9.04 13.75 -4.17
C LEU A 171 -9.56 13.99 -5.59
N PHE A 172 -10.37 15.03 -5.80
CA PHE A 172 -10.83 15.44 -7.13
C PHE A 172 -9.66 15.82 -8.03
N THR A 173 -8.72 16.59 -7.50
CA THR A 173 -7.53 17.02 -8.23
C THR A 173 -6.67 15.82 -8.63
N ILE A 174 -6.48 14.86 -7.72
CA ILE A 174 -5.71 13.65 -8.00
C ILE A 174 -6.42 12.77 -9.03
N LEU A 175 -7.73 12.59 -8.92
CA LEU A 175 -8.51 11.76 -9.84
C LEU A 175 -8.53 12.34 -11.26
N LYS A 176 -8.65 13.66 -11.40
CA LYS A 176 -8.60 14.36 -12.70
C LYS A 176 -7.24 14.23 -13.38
N ARG A 177 -6.14 14.22 -12.62
CA ARG A 177 -4.79 13.97 -13.16
C ARG A 177 -4.63 12.52 -13.65
N GLY A 178 -5.47 11.61 -13.17
CA GLY A 178 -5.45 10.20 -13.53
C GLY A 178 -4.34 9.41 -12.80
N GLY A 179 -4.08 8.20 -13.30
CA GLY A 179 -3.07 7.30 -12.76
C GLY A 179 -3.41 5.83 -13.00
N SER A 180 -2.86 4.95 -12.16
CA SER A 180 -3.18 3.52 -12.22
C SER A 180 -4.68 3.27 -11.93
N PRO A 181 -5.33 2.28 -12.58
CA PRO A 181 -6.71 1.92 -12.27
C PRO A 181 -6.93 1.58 -10.79
N ILE A 182 -5.93 0.99 -10.15
CA ILE A 182 -5.97 0.61 -8.73
C ILE A 182 -6.09 1.87 -7.84
N LYS A 183 -5.27 2.89 -8.12
CA LYS A 183 -5.34 4.19 -7.42
C LYS A 183 -6.67 4.89 -7.66
N MET A 184 -7.11 4.97 -8.92
CA MET A 184 -8.37 5.63 -9.28
C MET A 184 -9.57 4.95 -8.62
N ASN A 185 -9.65 3.61 -8.68
CA ASN A 185 -10.68 2.83 -8.00
C ASN A 185 -10.71 3.14 -6.50
N ARG A 186 -9.55 3.21 -5.85
CA ARG A 186 -9.50 3.53 -4.43
C ARG A 186 -10.02 4.94 -4.13
N ILE A 187 -9.63 5.94 -4.92
CA ILE A 187 -10.12 7.33 -4.75
C ILE A 187 -11.63 7.39 -4.94
N ILE A 188 -12.16 6.73 -5.98
CA ILE A 188 -13.59 6.66 -6.27
C ILE A 188 -14.37 6.00 -5.11
N GLU A 189 -13.82 4.96 -4.49
CA GLU A 189 -14.41 4.31 -3.31
C GLU A 189 -14.49 5.25 -2.11
N ILE A 190 -13.41 6.01 -1.84
CA ILE A 190 -13.36 6.99 -0.75
C ILE A 190 -14.42 8.07 -0.99
N LEU A 191 -14.46 8.67 -2.18
CA LEU A 191 -15.44 9.72 -2.51
C LEU A 191 -16.88 9.23 -2.33
N GLY A 192 -17.17 7.99 -2.74
CA GLY A 192 -18.49 7.38 -2.53
C GLY A 192 -18.84 7.11 -1.06
N LYS A 193 -17.84 6.91 -0.18
CA LYS A 193 -18.06 6.76 1.27
C LYS A 193 -18.19 8.09 1.99
N LEU A 194 -17.44 9.11 1.56
CA LEU A 194 -17.55 10.47 2.10
C LEU A 194 -18.92 11.09 1.77
N ARG A 195 -19.56 10.67 0.66
CA ARG A 195 -20.90 11.11 0.25
C ARG A 195 -21.02 12.64 0.06
N ASP A 196 -19.91 13.33 -0.23
CA ASP A 196 -19.91 14.74 -0.64
C ASP A 196 -20.54 14.89 -2.04
N PRO A 197 -21.70 15.55 -2.19
CA PRO A 197 -22.40 15.68 -3.47
C PRO A 197 -21.53 16.30 -4.58
N SER A 198 -20.52 17.08 -4.22
CA SER A 198 -19.55 17.66 -5.17
C SER A 198 -18.78 16.60 -5.97
N ALA A 199 -18.77 15.34 -5.50
CA ALA A 199 -18.15 14.22 -6.19
C ALA A 199 -18.99 13.68 -7.36
N ILE A 200 -20.30 13.90 -7.39
CA ILE A 200 -21.22 13.29 -8.37
C ILE A 200 -20.78 13.57 -9.82
N PRO A 201 -20.51 14.83 -10.24
CA PRO A 201 -20.09 15.10 -11.62
C PRO A 201 -18.79 14.39 -12.01
N ILE A 202 -17.85 14.27 -11.07
CA ILE A 202 -16.55 13.63 -11.30
C ILE A 202 -16.71 12.11 -11.41
N LEU A 203 -17.58 11.52 -10.59
CA LEU A 203 -17.90 10.10 -10.65
C LEU A 203 -18.64 9.74 -11.94
N ILE A 204 -19.53 10.61 -12.41
CA ILE A 204 -20.19 10.46 -13.72
C ILE A 204 -19.15 10.47 -14.84
N GLY A 205 -18.22 11.42 -14.84
CA GLY A 205 -17.11 11.43 -15.80
C GLY A 205 -16.27 10.13 -15.76
N SER A 206 -16.13 9.52 -14.57
CA SER A 206 -15.42 8.26 -14.40
C SER A 206 -16.14 7.05 -14.98
N LEU A 207 -17.46 7.13 -15.27
CA LEU A 207 -18.21 6.07 -15.95
C LEU A 207 -17.73 5.82 -17.38
N GLN A 208 -17.11 6.82 -18.01
CA GLN A 208 -16.57 6.71 -19.37
C GLN A 208 -15.29 5.87 -19.43
N ASN A 209 -14.63 5.65 -18.29
CA ASN A 209 -13.41 4.86 -18.22
C ASN A 209 -13.73 3.39 -17.87
N SER A 210 -13.51 2.49 -18.83
CA SER A 210 -13.84 1.06 -18.71
C SER A 210 -13.17 0.33 -17.54
N GLN A 211 -12.03 0.83 -17.06
CA GLN A 211 -11.28 0.21 -15.97
C GLN A 211 -11.84 0.56 -14.57
N VAL A 212 -12.61 1.65 -14.47
CA VAL A 212 -13.09 2.19 -13.18
C VAL A 212 -14.61 2.40 -13.14
N SER A 213 -15.30 2.24 -14.28
CA SER A 213 -16.74 2.50 -14.42
C SER A 213 -17.60 1.68 -13.46
N THR A 214 -17.21 0.45 -13.15
CA THR A 214 -17.93 -0.42 -12.21
C THR A 214 -17.86 0.09 -10.77
N VAL A 215 -16.71 0.63 -10.38
CA VAL A 215 -16.50 1.21 -9.05
C VAL A 215 -17.18 2.58 -8.97
N ALA A 216 -17.10 3.38 -10.03
CA ALA A 216 -17.81 4.66 -10.12
C ALA A 216 -19.33 4.47 -10.03
N ALA A 217 -19.89 3.47 -10.72
CA ALA A 217 -21.30 3.11 -10.63
C ALA A 217 -21.73 2.77 -9.19
N LYS A 218 -20.98 1.87 -8.52
CA LYS A 218 -21.24 1.50 -7.12
C LYS A 218 -21.11 2.69 -6.17
N SER A 219 -20.15 3.60 -6.41
CA SER A 219 -20.00 4.81 -5.62
C SER A 219 -21.18 5.77 -5.83
N LEU A 220 -21.64 5.95 -7.07
CA LEU A 220 -22.82 6.77 -7.39
C LEU A 220 -24.10 6.25 -6.75
N GLU A 221 -24.27 4.91 -6.69
CA GLU A 221 -25.40 4.28 -5.99
C GLU A 221 -25.47 4.71 -4.51
N LYS A 222 -24.32 4.99 -3.85
CA LYS A 222 -24.29 5.42 -2.44
C LYS A 222 -24.82 6.84 -2.21
N PHE A 223 -24.90 7.67 -3.24
CA PHE A 223 -25.50 9.02 -3.18
C PHE A 223 -27.03 8.96 -3.29
N GLY A 224 -27.58 7.83 -3.71
CA GLY A 224 -29.02 7.64 -3.84
C GLY A 224 -29.66 8.67 -4.76
N ASN A 225 -30.82 9.18 -4.36
CA ASN A 225 -31.64 10.10 -5.16
C ASN A 225 -30.92 11.40 -5.54
N VAL A 226 -29.92 11.83 -4.76
CA VAL A 226 -29.14 13.05 -5.02
C VAL A 226 -28.40 12.97 -6.36
N ALA A 227 -27.98 11.77 -6.79
CA ALA A 227 -27.26 11.59 -8.05
C ALA A 227 -28.18 11.46 -9.28
N ILE A 228 -29.50 11.33 -9.10
CA ILE A 228 -30.43 11.07 -10.22
C ILE A 228 -30.46 12.23 -11.24
N PRO A 229 -30.59 13.51 -10.84
CA PRO A 229 -30.67 14.61 -11.81
C PRO A 229 -29.44 14.65 -12.73
N ASP A 230 -28.25 14.56 -12.16
CA ASP A 230 -26.98 14.58 -12.91
C ASP A 230 -26.84 13.35 -13.81
N LEU A 231 -27.27 12.16 -13.35
CA LEU A 231 -27.28 10.94 -14.16
C LEU A 231 -28.26 11.02 -15.33
N GLN A 232 -29.41 11.68 -15.15
CA GLN A 232 -30.38 11.91 -16.23
C GLN A 232 -29.82 12.86 -17.28
N GLU A 233 -29.17 13.95 -16.85
CA GLU A 233 -28.49 14.86 -17.77
C GLU A 233 -27.41 14.12 -18.58
N PHE A 234 -26.58 13.31 -17.92
CA PHE A 234 -25.56 12.50 -18.59
C PHE A 234 -26.16 11.52 -19.61
N THR A 235 -27.27 10.87 -19.28
CA THR A 235 -27.97 9.91 -20.16
C THR A 235 -28.43 10.55 -21.47
N ASN A 236 -28.79 11.84 -21.46
CA ASN A 236 -29.21 12.57 -22.65
C ASN A 236 -28.05 12.90 -23.61
N GLN A 237 -26.84 13.04 -23.07
CA GLN A 237 -25.65 13.44 -23.84
C GLN A 237 -24.74 12.25 -24.21
N ALA A 238 -24.90 11.12 -23.52
CA ALA A 238 -23.97 9.98 -23.60
C ALA A 238 -24.25 9.02 -24.76
N LYS A 239 -23.23 8.23 -25.14
CA LYS A 239 -23.35 7.18 -26.16
C LYS A 239 -24.21 6.02 -25.65
N ARG A 240 -24.72 5.18 -26.57
CA ARG A 240 -25.65 4.06 -26.25
C ARG A 240 -25.19 3.15 -25.11
N SER A 241 -23.89 2.85 -25.02
CA SER A 241 -23.32 2.00 -23.96
C SER A 241 -23.33 2.67 -22.59
N GLU A 242 -22.89 3.92 -22.53
CA GLU A 242 -22.84 4.75 -21.32
C GLU A 242 -24.24 5.07 -20.81
N ARG A 243 -25.17 5.34 -21.73
CA ARG A 243 -26.59 5.53 -21.48
C ARG A 243 -27.20 4.33 -20.77
N LYS A 244 -26.96 3.11 -21.28
CA LYS A 244 -27.46 1.88 -20.66
C LYS A 244 -26.92 1.68 -19.25
N LEU A 245 -25.64 2.02 -19.00
CA LEU A 245 -25.04 1.94 -17.67
C LEU A 245 -25.67 2.95 -16.71
N ALA A 246 -25.84 4.20 -17.13
CA ALA A 246 -26.48 5.25 -16.33
C ALA A 246 -27.94 4.91 -15.99
N GLU A 247 -28.71 4.41 -16.96
CA GLU A 247 -30.09 3.93 -16.75
C GLU A 247 -30.14 2.78 -15.73
N GLN A 248 -29.17 1.85 -15.76
CA GLN A 248 -29.06 0.77 -14.77
C GLN A 248 -28.78 1.30 -13.36
N ILE A 249 -27.92 2.30 -13.24
CA ILE A 249 -27.61 2.94 -11.94
C ILE A 249 -28.87 3.62 -11.39
N ILE A 250 -29.57 4.42 -12.22
CA ILE A 250 -30.82 5.08 -11.83
C ILE A 250 -31.86 4.05 -11.39
N ALA A 251 -32.00 2.94 -12.11
CA ALA A 251 -32.94 1.88 -11.74
C ALA A 251 -32.61 1.25 -10.38
N ARG A 252 -31.33 0.98 -10.10
CA ARG A 252 -30.88 0.45 -8.81
C ARG A 252 -31.10 1.42 -7.67
N ILE A 253 -30.80 2.70 -7.88
CA ILE A 253 -31.06 3.76 -6.89
C ILE A 253 -32.55 3.82 -6.53
N LYS A 254 -33.44 3.79 -7.53
CA LYS A 254 -34.89 3.81 -7.31
C LYS A 254 -35.44 2.56 -6.62
N GLN A 255 -34.77 1.42 -6.81
CA GLN A 255 -35.14 0.14 -6.18
C GLN A 255 -34.56 -0.02 -4.77
N ALA A 256 -33.55 0.77 -4.41
CA ALA A 256 -32.98 0.74 -3.07
C ALA A 256 -34.00 1.34 -2.08
N PRO A 257 -34.29 0.66 -0.95
CA PRO A 257 -35.12 1.24 0.09
C PRO A 257 -34.49 2.55 0.55
N SER A 258 -35.28 3.62 0.61
CA SER A 258 -34.85 4.91 1.15
C SER A 258 -34.39 4.70 2.60
N ALA A 259 -33.08 4.75 2.81
CA ALA A 259 -32.45 4.70 4.12
C ALA A 259 -32.44 6.08 4.77
#